data_AF-A0AAD8JN86-F1
#
_entry.id   AF-A0AAD8JN86-F1
#
_cell.length_a   1.000
_cell.length_b   1.000
_cell.length_c   1.000
_cell.angle_alpha   90.00
_cell.angle_beta   90.00
_cell.angle_gamma   90.00
#
_symmetry.space_group_name_H-M   'P 1'
#
loop_
_entity.id
_entity.type
_entity.pdbx_description
1 polymer ?
#
loop_
_entity_poly.entity_id
_entity_poly.type
_entity_poly.pdbx_seq_one_letter_code
_entity_poly.pdbx_strand_id
1 'polypeptide(L)'
;MEIDNNVKRDEVAKLVVELMEGGKGKEIRKNVIELKNKALEACTSSCGSSMNERTDDELSEHEMPSPPRAPGGPSKKSQNCSVVRCFLFELLFFLLSSIMIRIGLFGKILCRKSSPLSDGIRCPKAETEEPPGEREPTERHSYHLVDPSPWPISGSLGALATTVGGLPVFMLWTSGAASLLCFDEYPKLLEKGLMPLKDLSYVANGYLDTVLDCIPAMPGIRLKDIPPFIRYINPGDEYITQFFCSQLDKSKSASAFFFNTFDELDCEILDASSLKFPPCYSIGPLHLLENKIVDKSLALFKCNLWKEDIECVKWLDLREPSSVIYVNFGSITVMTSQQLVEFGWGLAKSSYSFLWIIRPDLVIGESAVLPPELLDEIRGRGLLANWCPQEQVLNHSSIGGFLTHSGWNSTLESISCGVPMICWPFFGDQQPNCWMCCNKWGVSMEIDNNVTSDEVRKLVIELMKGEKGNLMRKKVVEWKNKAKEACTFPYGSSVANMKKIVHLMQTSTT
;
A
#
# COMPACT_ATOMS: atom_id res chain seq x y z
N MET A 1 2.77 -30.96 12.05
CA MET A 1 1.50 -31.59 11.65
C MET A 1 1.63 -31.88 10.18
N GLU A 2 1.82 -33.15 9.83
CA GLU A 2 1.48 -33.63 8.49
C GLU A 2 -0.03 -33.50 8.36
N ILE A 3 -0.49 -32.80 7.32
CA ILE A 3 -1.91 -32.54 7.10
C ILE A 3 -2.35 -33.42 5.93
N ASP A 4 -3.31 -34.28 6.22
CA ASP A 4 -3.93 -35.22 5.28
C ASP A 4 -4.77 -34.49 4.21
N ASN A 5 -4.86 -35.08 3.02
CA ASN A 5 -5.21 -34.43 1.75
C ASN A 5 -6.71 -34.11 1.53
N ASN A 6 -7.52 -34.01 2.60
CA ASN A 6 -8.99 -33.89 2.48
C ASN A 6 -9.62 -32.85 3.43
N VAL A 7 -8.94 -31.73 3.67
CA VAL A 7 -9.41 -30.73 4.65
C VAL A 7 -10.62 -29.95 4.12
N LYS A 8 -11.78 -30.14 4.75
CA LYS A 8 -13.02 -29.38 4.48
C LYS A 8 -12.94 -27.96 5.07
N ARG A 9 -13.70 -27.01 4.52
CA ARG A 9 -13.74 -25.58 4.91
C ARG A 9 -13.85 -25.34 6.43
N ASP A 10 -14.57 -26.21 7.14
CA ASP A 10 -14.78 -26.16 8.59
C ASP A 10 -13.54 -26.61 9.41
N GLU A 11 -12.68 -27.45 8.84
CA GLU A 11 -11.42 -27.86 9.46
C GLU A 11 -10.35 -26.77 9.31
N VAL A 12 -10.36 -26.01 8.21
CA VAL A 12 -9.53 -24.79 8.08
C VAL A 12 -9.95 -23.74 9.10
N ALA A 13 -11.26 -23.54 9.31
CA ALA A 13 -11.77 -22.65 10.36
C ALA A 13 -11.32 -23.09 11.76
N LYS A 14 -11.37 -24.41 12.06
CA LYS A 14 -10.81 -24.96 13.31
C LYS A 14 -9.29 -24.78 13.41
N LEU A 15 -8.55 -24.95 12.32
CA LEU A 15 -7.09 -24.75 12.30
C LEU A 15 -6.71 -23.29 12.55
N VAL A 16 -7.49 -22.34 12.01
CA VAL A 16 -7.33 -20.90 12.26
C VAL A 16 -7.64 -20.57 13.72
N VAL A 17 -8.68 -21.16 14.31
CA VAL A 17 -8.98 -21.05 15.74
C VAL A 17 -7.86 -21.67 16.58
N GLU A 18 -7.31 -22.84 16.23
CA GLU A 18 -6.15 -23.44 16.90
C GLU A 18 -4.85 -22.65 16.72
N LEU A 19 -4.64 -21.99 15.58
CA LEU A 19 -3.50 -21.09 15.35
C LEU A 19 -3.60 -19.81 16.17
N MET A 20 -4.82 -19.30 16.35
CA MET A 20 -5.11 -18.10 17.14
C MET A 20 -5.18 -18.39 18.64
N GLU A 21 -5.68 -19.56 19.05
CA GLU A 21 -6.00 -19.91 20.43
C GLU A 21 -5.14 -21.03 21.04
N GLY A 22 -4.50 -21.84 20.21
CA GLY A 22 -3.62 -22.95 20.62
C GLY A 22 -2.24 -22.48 21.10
N GLY A 23 -1.40 -23.45 21.47
CA GLY A 23 -0.12 -23.20 22.16
C GLY A 23 0.79 -22.20 21.45
N LYS A 24 0.95 -22.32 20.12
CA LYS A 24 1.75 -21.37 19.31
C LYS A 24 1.11 -19.99 19.21
N GLY A 25 -0.21 -19.88 19.10
CA GLY A 25 -0.92 -18.59 19.12
C GLY A 25 -0.82 -17.88 20.48
N LYS A 26 -0.83 -18.66 21.57
CA LYS A 26 -0.55 -18.15 22.92
C LYS A 26 0.91 -17.69 23.06
N GLU A 27 1.86 -18.39 22.46
CA GLU A 27 3.28 -18.03 22.48
C GLU A 27 3.58 -16.80 21.63
N ILE A 28 2.97 -16.67 20.45
CA ILE A 28 3.03 -15.43 19.64
C ILE A 28 2.43 -14.25 20.41
N ARG A 29 1.27 -14.43 21.06
CA ARG A 29 0.69 -13.38 21.94
C ARG A 29 1.61 -13.03 23.11
N LYS A 30 2.25 -14.02 23.73
CA LYS A 30 3.24 -13.79 24.79
C LYS A 30 4.43 -12.99 24.27
N ASN A 31 4.97 -13.33 23.10
CA ASN A 31 6.08 -12.61 22.47
C ASN A 31 5.69 -11.19 22.06
N VAL A 32 4.46 -10.98 21.57
CA VAL A 32 3.91 -9.64 21.28
C VAL A 32 3.74 -8.81 22.55
N ILE A 33 3.29 -9.42 23.65
CA ILE A 33 3.21 -8.77 24.96
C ILE A 33 4.61 -8.43 25.50
N GLU A 34 5.60 -9.31 25.32
CA GLU A 34 6.98 -9.08 25.72
C GLU A 34 7.64 -7.97 24.89
N LEU A 35 7.40 -7.94 23.57
CA LEU A 35 7.82 -6.86 22.67
C LEU A 35 7.18 -5.53 23.04
N LYS A 36 5.88 -5.53 23.37
CA LYS A 36 5.17 -4.36 23.89
C LYS A 36 5.81 -3.86 25.19
N ASN A 37 6.20 -4.76 26.09
CA ASN A 37 6.82 -4.38 27.37
C ASN A 37 8.25 -3.85 27.19
N LYS A 38 9.05 -4.44 26.30
CA LYS A 38 10.40 -3.94 25.95
C LYS A 38 10.36 -2.56 25.28
N ALA A 39 9.39 -2.33 24.39
CA ALA A 39 9.16 -1.02 23.79
C ALA A 39 8.74 0.03 24.85
N LEU A 40 7.94 -0.38 25.84
CA LEU A 40 7.54 0.47 26.96
C LEU A 40 8.72 0.85 27.87
N GLU A 41 9.63 -0.09 28.14
CA GLU A 41 10.86 0.15 28.92
C GLU A 41 11.82 1.12 28.22
N ALA A 42 12.03 0.97 26.91
CA ALA A 42 12.87 1.86 26.11
C ALA A 42 12.36 3.32 26.12
N CYS A 43 11.03 3.52 26.04
CA CYS A 43 10.42 4.85 26.14
C CYS A 43 10.59 5.48 27.54
N THR A 44 10.61 4.70 28.62
CA THR A 44 10.84 5.24 29.97
C THR A 44 12.27 5.70 30.22
N SER A 45 13.27 5.15 29.52
CA SER A 45 14.67 5.58 29.64
C SER A 45 15.00 6.89 28.89
N SER A 46 14.24 7.23 27.85
CA SER A 46 14.49 8.43 27.02
C SER A 46 13.92 9.74 27.58
N CYS A 47 13.02 9.70 28.57
CA CYS A 47 12.42 10.90 29.17
C CYS A 47 13.13 11.38 30.45
N GLY A 48 14.28 10.81 30.83
CA GLY A 48 14.99 11.11 32.07
C GLY A 48 16.20 12.05 31.95
N SER A 49 16.62 12.45 30.75
CA SER A 49 17.91 13.12 30.54
C SER A 49 17.77 14.45 29.77
N SER A 50 17.00 15.40 30.32
CA SER A 50 17.12 16.82 29.92
C SER A 50 16.59 17.79 30.99
N MET A 51 17.02 17.67 32.24
CA MET A 51 16.97 18.78 33.21
C MET A 51 18.07 18.58 34.25
N ASN A 52 19.23 19.20 34.00
CA ASN A 52 20.13 19.75 35.02
C ASN A 52 21.32 20.39 34.31
N GLU A 53 21.24 21.69 34.04
CA GLU A 53 22.39 22.60 34.08
C GLU A 53 21.92 24.06 33.94
N ARG A 54 22.46 24.93 34.81
CA ARG A 54 22.33 26.39 34.97
C ARG A 54 21.26 26.85 35.99
N THR A 55 21.65 26.96 37.27
CA THR A 55 22.36 28.07 37.98
C THR A 55 21.41 29.20 38.41
N ASP A 56 21.40 29.40 39.72
CA ASP A 56 20.67 30.39 40.52
C ASP A 56 20.91 31.85 40.09
N ASP A 57 19.90 32.71 40.23
CA ASP A 57 19.96 33.96 41.02
C ASP A 57 18.62 34.75 41.04
N GLU A 58 18.15 34.97 42.28
CA GLU A 58 17.46 36.13 42.91
C GLU A 58 16.07 36.71 42.49
N LEU A 59 15.16 36.68 43.50
CA LEU A 59 14.25 37.74 44.06
C LEU A 59 13.13 38.33 43.15
N SER A 60 11.85 38.46 43.53
CA SER A 60 11.23 38.94 44.78
C SER A 60 9.68 38.73 44.79
N GLU A 61 9.05 38.99 45.93
CA GLU A 61 7.73 38.61 46.47
C GLU A 61 6.48 39.36 45.90
N HIS A 62 5.29 38.72 45.95
CA HIS A 62 4.08 39.24 46.65
C HIS A 62 2.86 38.27 46.65
N GLU A 63 2.48 37.85 47.87
CA GLU A 63 1.16 37.62 48.51
C GLU A 63 0.01 36.68 48.00
N MET A 64 -0.26 35.66 48.87
CA MET A 64 -1.53 35.25 49.55
C MET A 64 -2.60 34.34 48.87
N PRO A 65 -3.39 33.55 49.65
CA PRO A 65 -3.56 32.11 49.43
C PRO A 65 -4.97 31.63 49.01
N SER A 66 -5.07 30.39 48.51
CA SER A 66 -6.34 29.65 48.32
C SER A 66 -6.18 28.16 48.67
N PRO A 67 -7.24 27.45 49.13
CA PRO A 67 -7.13 26.20 49.92
C PRO A 67 -7.31 24.91 49.06
N PRO A 68 -7.40 23.71 49.68
CA PRO A 68 -6.48 22.59 49.49
C PRO A 68 -6.72 21.73 48.22
N ARG A 69 -5.65 21.04 47.77
CA ARG A 69 -5.64 20.02 46.71
C ARG A 69 -6.54 18.82 47.04
N ALA A 70 -7.30 18.35 46.04
CA ALA A 70 -7.79 16.98 45.91
C ALA A 70 -6.90 16.20 44.90
N PRO A 71 -6.82 14.85 44.98
CA PRO A 71 -5.65 14.11 44.51
C PRO A 71 -5.66 13.74 43.02
N GLY A 72 -4.53 14.06 42.35
CA GLY A 72 -3.87 13.27 41.31
C GLY A 72 -4.68 12.70 40.15
N GLY A 73 -4.82 13.46 39.06
CA GLY A 73 -5.07 12.89 37.74
C GLY A 73 -3.90 11.98 37.28
N PRO A 74 -4.14 11.00 36.40
CA PRO A 74 -3.12 10.04 36.00
C PRO A 74 -1.96 10.76 35.30
N SER A 75 -0.75 10.48 35.77
CA SER A 75 0.48 11.14 35.29
C SER A 75 0.67 11.05 33.76
N LYS A 76 1.41 12.00 33.19
CA LYS A 76 1.85 12.08 31.77
C LYS A 76 2.37 10.75 31.18
N LYS A 77 2.77 9.78 32.01
CA LYS A 77 3.13 8.41 31.59
C LYS A 77 1.95 7.62 30.95
N SER A 78 0.70 7.93 31.30
CA SER A 78 -0.47 7.20 30.76
C SER A 78 -0.89 7.65 29.35
N GLN A 79 -0.53 8.88 28.94
CA GLN A 79 -0.97 9.50 27.67
C GLN A 79 -0.05 9.15 26.48
N ASN A 80 1.26 8.97 26.71
CA ASN A 80 2.19 8.50 25.67
C ASN A 80 2.00 7.02 25.27
N CYS A 81 1.31 6.24 26.11
CA CYS A 81 0.99 4.84 25.82
C CYS A 81 -0.02 4.64 24.67
N SER A 82 -0.82 5.65 24.31
CA SER A 82 -1.91 5.48 23.31
C SER A 82 -1.42 5.66 21.86
N VAL A 83 -0.46 6.56 21.64
CA VAL A 83 0.16 6.80 20.32
C VAL A 83 1.00 5.59 19.88
N VAL A 84 1.80 5.06 20.80
CA VAL A 84 2.60 3.84 20.59
C VAL A 84 1.71 2.61 20.40
N ARG A 85 0.52 2.55 21.04
CA ARG A 85 -0.45 1.48 20.81
C ARG A 85 -1.03 1.48 19.39
N CYS A 86 -1.35 2.65 18.82
CA CYS A 86 -1.86 2.74 17.44
C CYS A 86 -0.78 2.37 16.42
N PHE A 87 0.44 2.87 16.61
CA PHE A 87 1.58 2.58 15.73
C PHE A 87 2.01 1.10 15.80
N LEU A 88 2.02 0.50 17.00
CA LEU A 88 2.26 -0.94 17.17
C LEU A 88 1.13 -1.81 16.62
N PHE A 89 -0.12 -1.33 16.58
CA PHE A 89 -1.24 -2.05 16.00
C PHE A 89 -1.16 -2.08 14.47
N GLU A 90 -0.74 -0.99 13.84
CA GLU A 90 -0.44 -0.91 12.40
C GLU A 90 0.82 -1.72 12.02
N LEU A 91 1.86 -1.69 12.85
CA LEU A 91 3.03 -2.55 12.66
C LEU A 91 2.68 -4.04 12.80
N LEU A 92 1.81 -4.38 13.76
CA LEU A 92 1.24 -5.72 13.93
C LEU A 92 0.34 -6.10 12.73
N PHE A 93 -0.40 -5.15 12.15
CA PHE A 93 -1.18 -5.31 10.91
C PHE A 93 -0.29 -5.63 9.69
N PHE A 94 0.85 -4.95 9.53
CA PHE A 94 1.85 -5.26 8.50
C PHE A 94 2.58 -6.60 8.74
N LEU A 95 2.90 -6.92 9.99
CA LEU A 95 3.52 -8.20 10.36
C LEU A 95 2.55 -9.38 10.16
N LEU A 96 1.29 -9.24 10.58
CA LEU A 96 0.28 -10.29 10.44
C LEU A 96 -0.14 -10.48 8.98
N SER A 97 -0.30 -9.42 8.20
CA SER A 97 -0.56 -9.54 6.76
C SER A 97 0.61 -10.23 6.03
N SER A 98 1.86 -9.90 6.35
CA SER A 98 3.05 -10.53 5.77
C SER A 98 3.24 -11.99 6.21
N ILE A 99 2.95 -12.33 7.47
CA ILE A 99 2.96 -13.72 7.98
C ILE A 99 1.87 -14.56 7.31
N MET A 100 0.66 -14.02 7.15
CA MET A 100 -0.46 -14.73 6.52
C MET A 100 -0.23 -14.92 5.01
N ILE A 101 0.35 -13.93 4.32
CA ILE A 101 0.82 -14.08 2.92
C ILE A 101 1.87 -15.20 2.81
N ARG A 102 2.82 -15.28 3.75
CA ARG A 102 3.83 -16.35 3.78
C ARG A 102 3.22 -17.73 4.07
N ILE A 103 2.21 -17.83 4.94
CA ILE A 103 1.50 -19.09 5.23
C ILE A 103 0.71 -19.55 3.99
N GLY A 104 0.04 -18.63 3.28
CA GLY A 104 -0.64 -18.93 2.01
C GLY A 104 0.32 -19.35 0.88
N LEU A 105 1.49 -18.72 0.79
CA LEU A 105 2.56 -19.13 -0.14
C LEU A 105 3.12 -20.52 0.19
N PHE A 106 3.32 -20.83 1.48
CA PHE A 106 3.84 -22.13 1.94
C PHE A 106 2.85 -23.27 1.66
N GLY A 107 1.55 -23.03 1.80
CA GLY A 107 0.49 -23.98 1.43
C GLY A 107 0.50 -24.33 -0.07
N LYS A 108 0.77 -23.35 -0.95
CA LYS A 108 0.93 -23.58 -2.40
C LYS A 108 2.21 -24.34 -2.75
N ILE A 109 3.32 -24.12 -2.03
CA ILE A 109 4.57 -24.87 -2.23
C ILE A 109 4.41 -26.34 -1.82
N LEU A 110 3.60 -26.61 -0.79
CA LEU A 110 3.26 -27.97 -0.38
C LEU A 110 2.29 -28.65 -1.37
N CYS A 111 1.29 -27.92 -1.90
CA CYS A 111 0.36 -28.45 -2.92
C CYS A 111 1.00 -28.69 -4.30
N ARG A 112 2.00 -27.88 -4.70
CA ARG A 112 2.70 -28.06 -5.99
C ARG A 112 3.66 -29.26 -5.99
N LYS A 113 4.04 -29.80 -4.83
CA LYS A 113 4.92 -30.98 -4.73
C LYS A 113 4.17 -32.32 -4.77
N SER A 114 2.84 -32.31 -4.84
CA SER A 114 2.02 -33.54 -4.82
C SER A 114 1.31 -33.78 -6.16
N SER A 115 1.92 -34.57 -7.03
CA SER A 115 1.28 -35.55 -7.94
C SER A 115 2.38 -36.42 -8.57
N PRO A 116 2.11 -37.68 -8.98
CA PRO A 116 0.81 -38.35 -9.13
C PRO A 116 0.69 -39.64 -8.29
N LEU A 117 -0.52 -40.07 -7.90
CA LEU A 117 -0.89 -41.49 -7.85
C LEU A 117 -2.35 -41.75 -7.41
N SER A 118 -2.91 -42.77 -8.07
CA SER A 118 -4.02 -43.67 -7.77
C SER A 118 -5.47 -43.17 -7.81
N ASP A 119 -6.10 -43.58 -8.91
CA ASP A 119 -7.42 -44.19 -9.06
C ASP A 119 -8.23 -44.51 -7.80
N GLY A 120 -9.54 -44.19 -7.91
CA GLY A 120 -10.61 -44.92 -7.24
C GLY A 120 -11.26 -44.16 -6.09
N ILE A 121 -12.44 -43.59 -6.35
CA ILE A 121 -13.68 -43.76 -5.57
C ILE A 121 -14.79 -42.99 -6.31
N ARG A 122 -15.84 -43.72 -6.73
CA ARG A 122 -17.05 -43.17 -7.34
C ARG A 122 -17.91 -42.49 -6.27
N CYS A 123 -18.48 -41.33 -6.61
CA CYS A 123 -19.66 -40.77 -5.94
C CYS A 123 -20.92 -40.94 -6.82
N PRO A 124 -22.13 -41.02 -6.24
CA PRO A 124 -23.33 -41.42 -6.95
C PRO A 124 -23.86 -40.32 -7.87
N LYS A 125 -24.38 -40.74 -9.02
CA LYS A 125 -25.01 -39.92 -10.05
C LYS A 125 -26.17 -39.09 -9.48
N ALA A 126 -26.18 -37.79 -9.77
CA ALA A 126 -27.41 -37.04 -10.01
C ALA A 126 -27.53 -36.88 -11.53
N GLU A 127 -28.58 -37.48 -12.10
CA GLU A 127 -28.91 -37.41 -13.51
C GLU A 127 -29.36 -36.00 -13.86
N THR A 128 -28.65 -35.35 -14.77
CA THR A 128 -29.21 -34.45 -15.80
C THR A 128 -28.22 -34.45 -16.96
N GLU A 129 -28.71 -34.85 -18.13
CA GLU A 129 -27.95 -35.03 -19.37
C GLU A 129 -27.60 -33.67 -19.99
N GLU A 130 -26.32 -33.39 -20.18
CA GLU A 130 -25.80 -32.52 -21.25
C GLU A 130 -24.51 -33.16 -21.83
N PRO A 131 -24.25 -33.06 -23.15
CA PRO A 131 -23.15 -33.76 -23.81
C PRO A 131 -21.78 -33.14 -23.48
N PRO A 132 -20.67 -33.90 -23.60
CA PRO A 132 -19.35 -33.43 -23.18
C PRO A 132 -18.77 -32.49 -24.24
N GLY A 133 -18.87 -31.19 -24.00
CA GLY A 133 -17.98 -30.20 -24.59
C GLY A 133 -16.79 -29.98 -23.66
N GLU A 134 -15.58 -30.16 -24.19
CA GLU A 134 -14.32 -29.82 -23.54
C GLU A 134 -14.39 -28.39 -22.97
N ARG A 135 -14.51 -28.24 -21.64
CA ARG A 135 -14.25 -26.96 -20.99
C ARG A 135 -12.74 -26.85 -20.79
N GLU A 136 -12.14 -25.94 -21.54
CA GLU A 136 -10.84 -25.37 -21.21
C GLU A 136 -10.81 -24.92 -19.74
N PRO A 137 -9.67 -25.03 -19.05
CA PRO A 137 -9.56 -24.58 -17.68
C PRO A 137 -9.83 -23.08 -17.64
N THR A 138 -10.95 -22.68 -17.05
CA THR A 138 -11.32 -21.28 -16.84
C THR A 138 -10.14 -20.56 -16.17
N GLU A 139 -9.51 -19.65 -16.90
CA GLU A 139 -8.49 -18.76 -16.37
C GLU A 139 -9.10 -18.00 -15.19
N ARG A 140 -8.72 -18.37 -13.95
CA ARG A 140 -9.06 -17.56 -12.78
C ARG A 140 -8.34 -16.23 -12.94
N HIS A 141 -9.08 -15.12 -12.86
CA HIS A 141 -8.51 -13.77 -12.84
C HIS A 141 -7.37 -13.66 -11.84
N SER A 142 -6.31 -12.92 -12.17
CA SER A 142 -5.12 -12.75 -11.34
C SER A 142 -5.40 -12.24 -9.92
N TYR A 143 -6.55 -11.60 -9.67
CA TYR A 143 -6.99 -11.17 -8.33
C TYR A 143 -7.25 -12.35 -7.37
N HIS A 144 -7.54 -13.56 -7.89
CA HIS A 144 -7.65 -14.81 -7.13
C HIS A 144 -6.30 -15.34 -6.61
N LEU A 145 -5.18 -14.74 -7.04
CA LEU A 145 -3.86 -15.05 -6.51
C LEU A 145 -3.54 -14.25 -5.25
N VAL A 146 -4.28 -13.18 -5.00
CA VAL A 146 -4.26 -12.41 -3.76
C VAL A 146 -5.35 -13.01 -2.85
N ASP A 147 -4.93 -13.89 -1.93
CA ASP A 147 -5.79 -14.52 -0.92
C ASP A 147 -6.70 -13.48 -0.22
N PRO A 148 -7.88 -13.83 0.33
CA PRO A 148 -8.69 -12.88 1.08
C PRO A 148 -7.87 -12.37 2.27
N SER A 149 -7.25 -11.23 2.05
CA SER A 149 -6.54 -10.46 3.07
C SER A 149 -7.49 -10.19 4.24
N PRO A 150 -6.98 -10.05 5.49
CA PRO A 150 -7.78 -9.94 6.70
C PRO A 150 -8.67 -8.66 6.80
N TRP A 151 -8.84 -7.91 5.71
CA TRP A 151 -9.67 -6.71 5.64
C TRP A 151 -11.10 -6.90 6.24
N PRO A 152 -11.81 -8.04 6.06
CA PRO A 152 -13.13 -8.28 6.69
C PRO A 152 -13.14 -8.26 8.22
N ILE A 153 -12.02 -8.65 8.84
CA ILE A 153 -11.89 -8.77 10.30
C ILE A 153 -11.62 -7.40 10.93
N SER A 154 -10.80 -6.55 10.29
CA SER A 154 -10.48 -5.21 10.79
C SER A 154 -11.70 -4.28 10.77
N GLY A 155 -12.47 -4.31 9.69
CA GLY A 155 -13.73 -3.58 9.55
C GLY A 155 -14.79 -3.93 10.60
N SER A 156 -14.83 -5.20 10.97
CA SER A 156 -15.75 -5.73 11.98
C SER A 156 -15.33 -5.32 13.40
N LEU A 157 -14.02 -5.23 13.69
CA LEU A 157 -13.48 -4.73 14.97
C LEU A 157 -13.68 -3.23 15.16
N GLY A 158 -13.50 -2.42 14.10
CA GLY A 158 -13.77 -0.97 14.14
C GLY A 158 -15.26 -0.65 14.36
N ALA A 159 -16.14 -1.39 13.69
CA ALA A 159 -17.59 -1.29 13.92
C ALA A 159 -17.97 -1.70 15.35
N LEU A 160 -17.39 -2.79 15.89
CA LEU A 160 -17.65 -3.25 17.25
C LEU A 160 -17.21 -2.23 18.32
N ALA A 161 -16.06 -1.57 18.13
CA ALA A 161 -15.58 -0.51 19.02
C ALA A 161 -16.53 0.70 19.07
N THR A 162 -17.11 1.05 17.91
CA THR A 162 -18.10 2.14 17.77
C THR A 162 -19.40 1.80 18.50
N THR A 163 -19.94 0.59 18.28
CA THR A 163 -21.26 0.19 18.77
C THR A 163 -21.29 -0.13 20.26
N VAL A 164 -20.17 -0.58 20.85
CA VAL A 164 -20.15 -1.05 22.25
C VAL A 164 -19.45 -0.08 23.19
N GLY A 165 -18.53 0.76 22.71
CA GLY A 165 -17.65 1.57 23.56
C GLY A 165 -17.93 3.07 23.64
N GLY A 166 -18.72 3.65 22.72
CA GLY A 166 -18.91 5.10 22.64
C GLY A 166 -17.61 5.88 22.34
N LEU A 167 -16.58 5.21 21.83
CA LEU A 167 -15.27 5.80 21.55
C LEU A 167 -15.26 6.45 20.16
N PRO A 168 -14.60 7.60 19.99
CA PRO A 168 -14.37 8.21 18.69
C PRO A 168 -13.52 7.28 17.81
N VAL A 169 -13.97 7.03 16.59
CA VAL A 169 -13.24 6.23 15.60
C VAL A 169 -12.61 7.15 14.58
N PHE A 170 -11.29 7.06 14.45
CA PHE A 170 -10.55 7.81 13.45
C PHE A 170 -10.00 6.86 12.39
N MET A 171 -10.19 7.21 11.11
CA MET A 171 -9.84 6.34 9.99
C MET A 171 -8.56 6.82 9.32
N LEU A 172 -7.52 5.98 9.30
CA LEU A 172 -6.36 6.20 8.45
C LEU A 172 -6.61 5.52 7.10
N TRP A 173 -6.79 6.32 6.04
CA TRP A 173 -6.87 5.83 4.68
C TRP A 173 -5.45 5.75 4.10
N THR A 174 -4.99 4.52 3.85
CA THR A 174 -3.60 4.23 3.48
C THR A 174 -3.32 4.32 1.97
N SER A 175 -4.37 4.44 1.15
CA SER A 175 -4.29 4.64 -0.31
C SER A 175 -4.37 6.12 -0.68
N GLY A 176 -4.25 6.44 -1.97
CA GLY A 176 -4.44 7.80 -2.46
C GLY A 176 -5.86 8.31 -2.19
N ALA A 177 -6.03 9.60 -1.91
CA ALA A 177 -7.34 10.17 -1.58
C ALA A 177 -8.36 9.96 -2.71
N ALA A 178 -7.91 10.00 -3.97
CA ALA A 178 -8.77 9.79 -5.15
C ALA A 178 -9.39 8.38 -5.19
N SER A 179 -8.68 7.38 -4.66
CA SER A 179 -9.20 6.01 -4.61
C SER A 179 -10.44 5.90 -3.71
N LEU A 180 -10.52 6.68 -2.63
CA LEU A 180 -11.70 6.70 -1.74
C LEU A 180 -12.96 7.09 -2.51
N LEU A 181 -12.88 8.16 -3.31
CA LEU A 181 -13.99 8.60 -4.15
C LEU A 181 -14.37 7.54 -5.19
N CYS A 182 -13.39 6.86 -5.78
CA CYS A 182 -13.65 5.81 -6.76
C CYS A 182 -14.34 4.59 -6.15
N PHE A 183 -13.94 4.19 -4.94
CA PHE A 183 -14.59 3.10 -4.21
C PHE A 183 -16.03 3.47 -3.77
N ASP A 184 -16.29 4.72 -3.38
CA ASP A 184 -17.64 5.19 -3.02
C ASP A 184 -18.63 5.15 -4.20
N GLU A 185 -18.14 5.16 -5.45
CA GLU A 185 -18.99 5.06 -6.63
C GLU A 185 -19.40 3.62 -6.98
N TYR A 186 -18.83 2.60 -6.32
CA TYR A 186 -19.14 1.19 -6.60
C TYR A 186 -20.66 0.88 -6.61
N PRO A 187 -21.46 1.29 -5.60
CA PRO A 187 -22.90 0.99 -5.59
C PRO A 187 -23.63 1.58 -6.80
N LYS A 188 -23.28 2.80 -7.22
CA LYS A 188 -23.91 3.47 -8.37
C LYS A 188 -23.53 2.80 -9.69
N LEU A 189 -22.30 2.31 -9.82
CA LEU A 189 -21.87 1.57 -11.01
C LEU A 189 -22.63 0.24 -11.16
N LEU A 190 -22.91 -0.44 -10.03
CA LEU A 190 -23.74 -1.64 -9.99
C LEU A 190 -25.21 -1.30 -10.32
N GLU A 191 -25.78 -0.25 -9.73
CA GLU A 191 -27.16 0.18 -9.98
C GLU A 191 -27.40 0.58 -11.44
N LYS A 192 -26.43 1.28 -12.05
CA LYS A 192 -26.48 1.65 -13.48
C LYS A 192 -26.27 0.45 -14.42
N GLY A 193 -25.97 -0.75 -13.90
CA GLY A 193 -25.68 -1.94 -14.70
C GLY A 193 -24.39 -1.83 -15.53
N LEU A 194 -23.46 -0.94 -15.14
CA LEU A 194 -22.17 -0.78 -15.81
C LEU A 194 -21.16 -1.86 -15.37
N MET A 195 -21.39 -2.45 -14.19
CA MET A 195 -20.62 -3.52 -13.57
C MET A 195 -21.58 -4.52 -12.87
N PRO A 196 -21.14 -5.75 -12.54
CA PRO A 196 -19.89 -6.41 -12.97
C PRO A 196 -19.79 -6.60 -14.48
N LEU A 197 -18.64 -7.09 -14.97
CA LEU A 197 -18.48 -7.42 -16.38
C LEU A 197 -19.26 -8.70 -16.70
N LYS A 198 -19.85 -8.76 -17.89
CA LYS A 198 -20.62 -9.95 -18.31
C LYS A 198 -19.72 -11.11 -18.73
N ASP A 199 -18.60 -10.78 -19.36
CA ASP A 199 -17.61 -11.72 -19.85
C ASP A 199 -16.27 -11.01 -20.13
N LEU A 200 -15.23 -11.77 -20.45
CA LEU A 200 -13.86 -11.26 -20.67
C LEU A 200 -13.73 -10.35 -21.91
N SER A 201 -14.67 -10.41 -22.87
CA SER A 201 -14.60 -9.56 -24.06
C SER A 201 -14.66 -8.07 -23.71
N TYR A 202 -15.29 -7.71 -22.59
CA TYR A 202 -15.39 -6.34 -22.08
C TYR A 202 -14.03 -5.74 -21.70
N VAL A 203 -13.03 -6.58 -21.41
CA VAL A 203 -11.66 -6.12 -21.13
C VAL A 203 -10.93 -5.75 -22.42
N ALA A 204 -11.24 -6.42 -23.54
CA ALA A 204 -10.53 -6.26 -24.81
C ALA A 204 -11.27 -5.39 -25.85
N ASN A 205 -12.58 -5.22 -25.72
CA ASN A 205 -13.42 -4.53 -26.72
C ASN A 205 -13.50 -3.00 -26.54
N GLY A 206 -12.71 -2.43 -25.63
CA GLY A 206 -12.71 -0.99 -25.34
C GLY A 206 -13.84 -0.52 -24.41
N TYR A 207 -14.69 -1.42 -23.90
CA TYR A 207 -15.76 -1.03 -22.97
C TYR A 207 -15.24 -0.29 -21.73
N LEU A 208 -14.07 -0.72 -21.21
CA LEU A 208 -13.46 -0.07 -20.05
C LEU A 208 -12.96 1.36 -20.33
N ASP A 209 -12.90 1.81 -21.58
CA ASP A 209 -12.62 3.20 -21.94
C ASP A 209 -13.85 4.13 -21.80
N THR A 210 -15.02 3.59 -21.44
CA THR A 210 -16.23 4.37 -21.16
C THR A 210 -15.95 5.41 -20.07
N VAL A 211 -16.16 6.69 -20.41
CA VAL A 211 -15.97 7.84 -19.52
C VAL A 211 -17.13 7.93 -18.52
N LEU A 212 -16.79 8.24 -17.28
CA LEU A 212 -17.72 8.43 -16.18
C LEU A 212 -17.86 9.91 -15.83
N ASP A 213 -19.08 10.31 -15.51
CA ASP A 213 -19.44 11.66 -15.05
C ASP A 213 -19.70 11.73 -13.54
N CYS A 214 -19.58 10.61 -12.83
CA CYS A 214 -20.03 10.48 -11.45
C CYS A 214 -19.00 10.94 -10.39
N ILE A 215 -17.78 11.33 -10.81
CA ILE A 215 -16.72 11.88 -9.94
C ILE A 215 -16.27 13.24 -10.49
N PRO A 216 -16.95 14.35 -10.15
CA PRO A 216 -16.65 15.67 -10.71
C PRO A 216 -15.21 16.15 -10.49
N ALA A 217 -14.57 15.74 -9.39
CA ALA A 217 -13.17 16.09 -9.09
C ALA A 217 -12.16 15.37 -10.02
N MET A 218 -12.59 14.31 -10.71
CA MET A 218 -11.78 13.52 -11.65
C MET A 218 -12.42 13.52 -13.05
N PRO A 219 -12.47 14.67 -13.74
CA PRO A 219 -13.15 14.78 -15.03
C PRO A 219 -12.49 13.92 -16.10
N GLY A 220 -13.27 13.09 -16.80
CA GLY A 220 -12.73 12.20 -17.83
C GLY A 220 -12.19 10.87 -17.29
N ILE A 221 -12.42 10.56 -16.01
CA ILE A 221 -12.14 9.24 -15.46
C ILE A 221 -12.95 8.17 -16.20
N ARG A 222 -12.36 7.02 -16.49
CA ARG A 222 -12.98 5.92 -17.24
C ARG A 222 -13.24 4.72 -16.33
N LEU A 223 -14.03 3.76 -16.80
CA LEU A 223 -14.24 2.48 -16.11
C LEU A 223 -12.90 1.75 -15.81
N LYS A 224 -11.90 1.87 -16.70
CA LYS A 224 -10.57 1.29 -16.47
C LYS A 224 -9.74 1.98 -15.39
N ASP A 225 -10.12 3.20 -15.01
CA ASP A 225 -9.43 3.97 -13.96
C ASP A 225 -10.06 3.70 -12.57
N ILE A 226 -11.24 3.09 -12.51
CA ILE A 226 -11.89 2.64 -11.26
C ILE A 226 -11.18 1.39 -10.72
N PRO A 227 -10.94 1.27 -9.39
CA PRO A 227 -10.35 0.05 -8.81
C PRO A 227 -11.01 -1.24 -9.32
N PRO A 228 -10.22 -2.24 -9.76
CA PRO A 228 -10.76 -3.32 -10.59
C PRO A 228 -11.54 -4.38 -9.81
N PHE A 229 -11.65 -4.26 -8.49
CA PHE A 229 -12.38 -5.24 -7.68
C PHE A 229 -13.88 -5.32 -8.03
N ILE A 230 -14.43 -4.32 -8.72
CA ILE A 230 -15.82 -4.33 -9.21
C ILE A 230 -15.97 -5.04 -10.57
N ARG A 231 -14.86 -5.41 -11.24
CA ARG A 231 -14.83 -6.00 -12.59
C ARG A 231 -14.90 -7.53 -12.59
N TYR A 232 -15.43 -8.13 -11.53
CA TYR A 232 -15.60 -9.58 -11.47
C TYR A 232 -16.56 -10.05 -12.57
N ILE A 233 -16.49 -11.34 -12.93
CA ILE A 233 -17.34 -11.97 -13.96
C ILE A 233 -18.09 -13.16 -13.35
N ASN A 234 -17.39 -13.94 -12.52
CA ASN A 234 -17.94 -15.16 -11.96
C ASN A 234 -18.76 -14.87 -10.70
N PRO A 235 -19.93 -15.51 -10.52
CA PRO A 235 -20.65 -15.48 -9.26
C PRO A 235 -19.78 -16.02 -8.10
N GLY A 236 -19.79 -15.32 -6.97
CA GLY A 236 -18.95 -15.58 -5.79
C GLY A 236 -17.73 -14.65 -5.66
N ASP A 237 -17.31 -14.00 -6.74
CA ASP A 237 -16.16 -13.09 -6.76
C ASP A 237 -16.51 -11.68 -6.24
N GLU A 238 -17.81 -11.39 -6.05
CA GLU A 238 -18.32 -10.11 -5.55
C GLU A 238 -17.91 -9.78 -4.10
N TYR A 239 -17.34 -10.74 -3.37
CA TYR A 239 -17.04 -10.58 -1.94
C TYR A 239 -16.12 -9.39 -1.65
N ILE A 240 -15.11 -9.12 -2.51
CA ILE A 240 -14.21 -7.98 -2.34
C ILE A 240 -14.98 -6.68 -2.58
N THR A 241 -15.81 -6.63 -3.63
CA THR A 241 -16.65 -5.46 -3.92
C THR A 241 -17.59 -5.16 -2.75
N GLN A 242 -18.32 -6.17 -2.27
CA GLN A 242 -19.24 -6.06 -1.14
C GLN A 242 -18.51 -5.65 0.13
N PHE A 243 -17.30 -6.18 0.36
CA PHE A 243 -16.46 -5.78 1.47
C PHE A 243 -16.16 -4.28 1.43
N PHE A 244 -15.65 -3.74 0.31
CA PHE A 244 -15.36 -2.31 0.19
C PHE A 244 -16.63 -1.45 0.32
N CYS A 245 -17.74 -1.83 -0.31
CA CYS A 245 -19.01 -1.13 -0.14
C CYS A 245 -19.43 -1.08 1.34
N SER A 246 -19.37 -2.20 2.05
CA SER A 246 -19.73 -2.27 3.47
C SER A 246 -18.78 -1.47 4.37
N GLN A 247 -17.48 -1.52 4.11
CA GLN A 247 -16.50 -0.77 4.90
C GLN A 247 -16.64 0.73 4.70
N LEU A 248 -16.83 1.17 3.46
CA LEU A 248 -17.02 2.59 3.19
C LEU A 248 -18.29 3.13 3.81
N ASP A 249 -19.39 2.38 3.74
CA ASP A 249 -20.63 2.79 4.39
C ASP A 249 -20.44 2.96 5.91
N LYS A 250 -19.81 1.97 6.56
CA LYS A 250 -19.47 2.05 7.99
C LYS A 250 -18.51 3.21 8.31
N SER A 251 -17.55 3.47 7.44
CA SER A 251 -16.55 4.52 7.67
C SER A 251 -17.16 5.93 7.71
N LYS A 252 -18.38 6.12 7.17
CA LYS A 252 -19.10 7.40 7.24
C LYS A 252 -19.50 7.78 8.67
N SER A 253 -19.50 6.84 9.61
CA SER A 253 -19.71 7.13 11.05
C SER A 253 -18.42 7.45 11.82
N ALA A 254 -17.26 7.51 11.15
CA ALA A 254 -16.01 7.90 11.79
C ALA A 254 -16.02 9.38 12.22
N SER A 255 -15.19 9.72 13.20
CA SER A 255 -15.01 11.10 13.67
C SER A 255 -14.20 11.94 12.68
N ALA A 256 -13.22 11.35 12.00
CA ALA A 256 -12.45 11.97 10.92
C ALA A 256 -11.68 10.93 10.09
N PHE A 257 -11.27 11.34 8.90
CA PHE A 257 -10.37 10.62 8.02
C PHE A 257 -9.01 11.29 7.95
N PHE A 258 -7.94 10.48 7.89
CA PHE A 258 -6.57 10.93 7.68
C PHE A 258 -6.00 10.28 6.44
N PHE A 259 -5.25 11.07 5.69
CA PHE A 259 -4.61 10.64 4.46
C PHE A 259 -3.12 10.89 4.57
N ASN A 260 -2.33 9.91 4.20
CA ASN A 260 -0.92 10.14 3.90
C ASN A 260 -0.84 10.90 2.57
N THR A 261 -1.11 12.19 2.56
CA THR A 261 -0.98 13.11 1.42
C THR A 261 -0.78 14.52 1.97
N PHE A 262 -0.67 15.54 1.13
CA PHE A 262 -0.62 16.95 1.55
C PHE A 262 -1.66 17.78 0.79
N ASP A 263 -2.13 18.87 1.42
CA ASP A 263 -3.26 19.66 0.93
C ASP A 263 -3.07 20.12 -0.52
N GLU A 264 -1.89 20.61 -0.89
CA GLU A 264 -1.63 21.13 -2.23
C GLU A 264 -1.68 20.05 -3.33
N LEU A 265 -1.48 18.77 -3.02
CA LEU A 265 -1.51 17.68 -4.00
C LEU A 265 -2.95 17.24 -4.32
N ASP A 266 -3.81 17.22 -3.30
CA ASP A 266 -5.11 16.56 -3.31
C ASP A 266 -6.27 17.48 -2.88
N CYS A 267 -6.09 18.80 -2.82
CA CYS A 267 -7.11 19.74 -2.29
C CYS A 267 -8.52 19.50 -2.87
N GLU A 268 -8.66 19.46 -4.19
CA GLU A 268 -9.95 19.22 -4.87
C GLU A 268 -10.56 17.85 -4.49
N ILE A 269 -9.71 16.84 -4.30
CA ILE A 269 -10.12 15.48 -3.95
C ILE A 269 -10.54 15.40 -2.47
N LEU A 270 -9.80 16.06 -1.58
CA LEU A 270 -10.08 16.13 -0.14
C LEU A 270 -11.35 16.94 0.13
N ASP A 271 -11.56 18.04 -0.61
CA ASP A 271 -12.79 18.84 -0.55
C ASP A 271 -13.99 18.00 -1.01
N ALA A 272 -13.88 17.33 -2.16
CA ALA A 272 -14.92 16.43 -2.65
C ALA A 272 -15.19 15.25 -1.69
N SER A 273 -14.15 14.72 -1.04
CA SER A 273 -14.28 13.66 -0.03
C SER A 273 -15.02 14.16 1.21
N SER A 274 -14.71 15.38 1.67
CA SER A 274 -15.34 16.01 2.85
C SER A 274 -16.83 16.34 2.66
N LEU A 275 -17.34 16.33 1.41
CA LEU A 275 -18.78 16.45 1.13
C LEU A 275 -19.55 15.14 1.38
N LYS A 276 -18.87 13.99 1.38
CA LYS A 276 -19.48 12.65 1.46
C LYS A 276 -19.08 11.88 2.72
N PHE A 277 -17.92 12.21 3.28
CA PHE A 277 -17.30 11.55 4.42
C PHE A 277 -17.10 12.55 5.57
N PRO A 278 -16.86 12.07 6.80
CA PRO A 278 -16.38 12.90 7.90
C PRO A 278 -15.16 13.75 7.54
N PRO A 279 -14.81 14.77 8.34
CA PRO A 279 -13.71 15.68 8.04
C PRO A 279 -12.43 14.95 7.61
N CYS A 280 -11.96 15.27 6.41
CA CYS A 280 -10.78 14.66 5.79
C CYS A 280 -9.55 15.54 6.02
N TYR A 281 -8.46 14.97 6.52
CA TYR A 281 -7.22 15.69 6.82
C TYR A 281 -6.02 15.05 6.13
N SER A 282 -5.20 15.87 5.49
CA SER A 282 -3.91 15.46 4.97
C SER A 282 -2.84 15.54 6.07
N ILE A 283 -2.05 14.48 6.26
CA ILE A 283 -1.00 14.42 7.31
C ILE A 283 0.36 13.97 6.79
N GLY A 284 0.51 13.84 5.49
CA GLY A 284 1.71 13.33 4.82
C GLY A 284 2.49 14.40 4.04
N PRO A 285 3.47 14.00 3.24
CA PRO A 285 3.97 12.64 3.12
C PRO A 285 4.67 12.19 4.42
N LEU A 286 4.24 11.06 4.99
CA LEU A 286 4.69 10.61 6.31
C LEU A 286 6.20 10.34 6.36
N HIS A 287 6.80 9.83 5.28
CA HIS A 287 8.25 9.56 5.20
C HIS A 287 9.09 10.84 5.33
N LEU A 288 8.59 12.01 4.92
CA LEU A 288 9.29 13.29 5.11
C LEU A 288 9.22 13.80 6.57
N LEU A 289 8.16 13.42 7.29
CA LEU A 289 7.98 13.76 8.69
C LEU A 289 8.79 12.84 9.62
N GLU A 290 8.90 11.55 9.26
CA GLU A 290 9.70 10.56 9.99
C GLU A 290 11.16 10.98 10.12
N ASN A 291 11.75 11.51 9.05
CA ASN A 291 13.14 11.99 9.02
C ASN A 291 13.45 13.12 10.03
N LYS A 292 12.43 13.68 10.68
CA LYS A 292 12.55 14.73 11.71
C LYS A 292 12.31 14.20 13.14
N ILE A 293 12.01 12.92 13.30
CA ILE A 293 11.84 12.28 14.61
C ILE A 293 13.21 12.13 15.26
N VAL A 294 13.45 12.90 16.32
CA VAL A 294 14.74 12.96 17.04
C VAL A 294 15.00 11.71 17.88
N ASP A 295 13.96 10.93 18.18
CA ASP A 295 14.07 9.73 19.01
C ASP A 295 14.72 8.57 18.25
N LYS A 296 16.02 8.38 18.49
CA LYS A 296 16.83 7.30 17.91
C LYS A 296 16.36 5.90 18.32
N SER A 297 15.58 5.75 19.38
CA SER A 297 15.02 4.44 19.77
C SER A 297 13.99 3.93 18.77
N LEU A 298 13.38 4.84 17.99
CA LEU A 298 12.42 4.50 16.95
C LEU A 298 13.06 4.07 15.63
N ALA A 299 14.37 4.31 15.44
CA ALA A 299 15.12 3.87 14.25
C ALA A 299 15.18 2.32 14.09
N LEU A 300 14.83 1.58 15.15
CA LEU A 300 14.68 0.12 15.14
C LEU A 300 13.37 -0.33 14.44
N PHE A 301 12.39 0.56 14.26
CA PHE A 301 11.12 0.28 13.60
C PHE A 301 11.13 0.75 12.14
N LYS A 302 12.11 0.28 11.35
CA LYS A 302 12.07 0.50 9.91
C LYS A 302 10.85 -0.21 9.32
N CYS A 303 10.06 0.48 8.50
CA CYS A 303 8.87 -0.05 7.82
C CYS A 303 9.17 -1.09 6.71
N ASN A 304 10.38 -1.67 6.69
CA ASN A 304 10.79 -2.65 5.71
C ASN A 304 10.80 -4.06 6.32
N LEU A 305 10.03 -4.97 5.71
CA LEU A 305 9.92 -6.37 6.12
C LEU A 305 10.96 -7.29 5.44
N TRP A 306 11.82 -6.72 4.58
CA TRP A 306 12.75 -7.47 3.74
C TRP A 306 14.19 -7.01 3.92
N LYS A 307 15.13 -7.97 3.78
CA LYS A 307 16.57 -7.67 3.83
C LYS A 307 16.95 -6.82 2.61
N GLU A 308 17.45 -5.62 2.88
CA GLU A 308 17.89 -4.67 1.86
C GLU A 308 19.22 -5.10 1.25
N ASP A 309 19.32 -5.02 -0.08
CA ASP A 309 20.60 -5.15 -0.77
C ASP A 309 21.24 -3.77 -0.96
N ILE A 310 22.23 -3.47 -0.12
CA ILE A 310 22.95 -2.19 -0.12
C ILE A 310 23.87 -2.08 -1.35
N GLU A 311 24.22 -3.19 -2.00
CA GLU A 311 25.05 -3.17 -3.21
C GLU A 311 24.36 -2.42 -4.36
N CYS A 312 23.03 -2.32 -4.35
CA CYS A 312 22.28 -1.48 -5.27
C CYS A 312 22.75 -0.02 -5.23
N VAL A 313 22.96 0.53 -4.04
CA VAL A 313 23.38 1.93 -3.87
C VAL A 313 24.81 2.13 -4.39
N LYS A 314 25.73 1.22 -4.06
CA LYS A 314 27.11 1.28 -4.58
C LYS A 314 27.17 1.19 -6.09
N TRP A 315 26.29 0.40 -6.70
CA TRP A 315 26.20 0.32 -8.15
C TRP A 315 25.67 1.62 -8.77
N LEU A 316 24.76 2.32 -8.08
CA LEU A 316 24.23 3.62 -8.50
C LEU A 316 25.26 4.75 -8.38
N ASP A 317 26.16 4.69 -7.39
CA ASP A 317 27.25 5.68 -7.18
C ASP A 317 28.17 5.78 -8.42
N LEU A 318 28.26 4.70 -9.21
CA LEU A 318 29.10 4.62 -10.41
C LEU A 318 28.41 5.12 -11.69
N ARG A 319 27.21 5.69 -11.57
CA ARG A 319 26.37 6.10 -12.71
C ARG A 319 26.22 7.61 -12.76
N GLU A 320 26.14 8.13 -13.98
CA GLU A 320 25.91 9.56 -14.21
C GLU A 320 24.55 10.01 -13.65
N PRO A 321 24.42 11.29 -13.25
CA PRO A 321 23.15 11.85 -12.80
C PRO A 321 22.03 11.62 -13.81
N SER A 322 20.84 11.26 -13.31
CA SER A 322 19.63 11.04 -14.11
C SER A 322 19.82 10.11 -15.32
N SER A 323 20.66 9.08 -15.19
CA SER A 323 20.97 8.13 -16.27
C SER A 323 20.38 6.72 -16.08
N VAL A 324 19.79 6.45 -14.91
CA VAL A 324 19.29 5.14 -14.50
C VAL A 324 17.76 5.16 -14.37
N ILE A 325 17.10 4.12 -14.91
CA ILE A 325 15.71 3.81 -14.61
C ILE A 325 15.64 2.87 -13.41
N TYR A 326 14.92 3.27 -12.36
CA TYR A 326 14.56 2.37 -11.28
C TYR A 326 13.27 1.63 -11.64
N VAL A 327 13.20 0.31 -11.40
CA VAL A 327 12.03 -0.51 -11.69
C VAL A 327 11.66 -1.32 -10.45
N ASN A 328 10.44 -1.10 -9.94
CA ASN A 328 9.91 -1.88 -8.82
C ASN A 328 8.37 -1.89 -8.81
N PHE A 329 7.78 -3.09 -8.87
CA PHE A 329 6.33 -3.29 -8.87
C PHE A 329 5.76 -3.65 -7.48
N GLY A 330 6.56 -3.46 -6.42
CA GLY A 330 6.14 -3.67 -5.05
C GLY A 330 6.19 -5.14 -4.62
N SER A 331 5.52 -5.43 -3.51
CA SER A 331 5.64 -6.71 -2.79
C SER A 331 4.53 -7.72 -3.09
N ILE A 332 3.49 -7.31 -3.82
CA ILE A 332 2.27 -8.12 -4.04
C ILE A 332 1.80 -8.13 -5.49
N THR A 333 2.34 -7.26 -6.35
CA THR A 333 1.99 -7.25 -7.78
C THR A 333 2.58 -8.48 -8.44
N VAL A 334 1.75 -9.20 -9.15
CA VAL A 334 2.11 -10.45 -9.82
C VAL A 334 2.19 -10.18 -11.32
N MET A 335 3.23 -10.66 -11.97
CA MET A 335 3.41 -10.55 -13.43
C MET A 335 3.54 -11.93 -14.07
N THR A 336 3.13 -12.08 -15.33
CA THR A 336 3.38 -13.32 -16.08
C THR A 336 4.83 -13.39 -16.55
N SER A 337 5.35 -14.59 -16.82
CA SER A 337 6.68 -14.75 -17.44
C SER A 337 6.79 -13.99 -18.78
N GLN A 338 5.70 -13.88 -19.55
CA GLN A 338 5.69 -13.10 -20.79
C GLN A 338 5.86 -11.60 -20.52
N GLN A 339 5.10 -11.03 -19.58
CA GLN A 339 5.22 -9.62 -19.19
C GLN A 339 6.63 -9.32 -18.67
N LEU A 340 7.20 -10.20 -17.85
CA LEU A 340 8.58 -10.10 -17.37
C LEU A 340 9.57 -9.99 -18.54
N VAL A 341 9.42 -10.84 -19.56
CA VAL A 341 10.28 -10.83 -20.75
C VAL A 341 10.10 -9.55 -21.57
N GLU A 342 8.86 -9.08 -21.77
CA GLU A 342 8.58 -7.85 -22.51
C GLU A 342 9.17 -6.61 -21.81
N PHE A 343 9.03 -6.50 -20.49
CA PHE A 343 9.69 -5.45 -19.71
C PHE A 343 11.22 -5.52 -19.85
N GLY A 344 11.79 -6.71 -19.71
CA GLY A 344 13.22 -6.92 -19.83
C GLY A 344 13.77 -6.50 -21.19
N TRP A 345 13.16 -6.96 -22.29
CA TRP A 345 13.56 -6.56 -23.64
C TRP A 345 13.31 -5.08 -23.90
N GLY A 346 12.23 -4.49 -23.38
CA GLY A 346 11.97 -3.07 -23.53
C GLY A 346 13.02 -2.19 -22.85
N LEU A 347 13.41 -2.55 -21.63
CA LEU A 347 14.50 -1.91 -20.89
C LEU A 347 15.83 -2.07 -21.63
N ALA A 348 16.17 -3.29 -22.07
CA ALA A 348 17.39 -3.57 -22.83
C ALA A 348 17.51 -2.70 -24.10
N LYS A 349 16.45 -2.69 -24.92
CA LYS A 349 16.35 -1.93 -26.18
C LYS A 349 16.31 -0.42 -25.99
N SER A 350 16.02 0.08 -24.78
CA SER A 350 16.05 1.51 -24.48
C SER A 350 17.47 2.08 -24.41
N SER A 351 18.47 1.22 -24.27
CA SER A 351 19.89 1.56 -24.08
C SER A 351 20.22 2.30 -22.76
N TYR A 352 19.24 2.60 -21.91
CA TYR A 352 19.49 3.18 -20.58
C TYR A 352 19.96 2.12 -19.58
N SER A 353 20.70 2.58 -18.56
CA SER A 353 21.01 1.73 -17.41
C SER A 353 19.75 1.58 -16.56
N PHE A 354 19.58 0.44 -15.88
CA PHE A 354 18.43 0.23 -15.02
C PHE A 354 18.76 -0.62 -13.80
N LEU A 355 18.09 -0.30 -12.68
CA LEU A 355 18.05 -1.13 -11.48
C LEU A 355 16.65 -1.73 -11.37
N TRP A 356 16.53 -3.05 -11.46
CA TRP A 356 15.25 -3.73 -11.41
C TRP A 356 15.16 -4.66 -10.19
N ILE A 357 14.19 -4.36 -9.34
CA ILE A 357 13.80 -5.23 -8.23
C ILE A 357 12.85 -6.31 -8.76
N ILE A 358 13.36 -7.54 -8.87
CA ILE A 358 12.61 -8.70 -9.32
C ILE A 358 12.36 -9.60 -8.12
N ARG A 359 11.11 -10.05 -8.00
CA ARG A 359 10.66 -11.00 -6.99
C ARG A 359 10.27 -12.30 -7.67
N PRO A 360 11.15 -13.31 -7.73
CA PRO A 360 10.88 -14.56 -8.42
C PRO A 360 9.60 -15.27 -7.93
N ASP A 361 9.24 -15.07 -6.66
CA ASP A 361 8.04 -15.62 -6.03
C ASP A 361 6.72 -14.98 -6.51
N LEU A 362 6.79 -13.84 -7.20
CA LEU A 362 5.65 -13.09 -7.72
C LEU A 362 5.51 -13.20 -9.25
N VAL A 363 6.26 -14.09 -9.90
CA VAL A 363 6.13 -14.33 -11.34
C VAL A 363 5.32 -15.60 -11.58
N ILE A 364 4.24 -15.49 -12.35
CA ILE A 364 3.41 -16.63 -12.74
C ILE A 364 4.06 -17.33 -13.94
N GLY A 365 4.47 -18.58 -13.74
CA GLY A 365 5.02 -19.44 -14.78
C GLY A 365 5.95 -20.52 -14.21
N GLU A 366 6.53 -21.34 -15.08
CA GLU A 366 7.49 -22.39 -14.71
C GLU A 366 8.89 -21.84 -14.35
N SER A 367 9.19 -20.61 -14.79
CA SER A 367 10.46 -19.93 -14.52
C SER A 367 10.26 -18.42 -14.36
N ALA A 368 10.81 -17.86 -13.28
CA ALA A 368 10.89 -16.44 -13.03
C ALA A 368 12.22 -15.83 -13.51
N VAL A 369 12.88 -16.51 -14.45
CA VAL A 369 14.23 -16.17 -14.91
C VAL A 369 14.13 -15.52 -16.29
N LEU A 370 14.81 -14.40 -16.45
CA LEU A 370 14.98 -13.76 -17.76
C LEU A 370 15.77 -14.68 -18.72
N PRO A 371 15.46 -14.68 -20.03
CA PRO A 371 16.20 -15.46 -21.01
C PRO A 371 17.71 -15.18 -20.96
N PRO A 372 18.59 -16.19 -21.14
CA PRO A 372 20.04 -16.01 -21.12
C PRO A 372 20.53 -14.92 -22.08
N GLU A 373 19.94 -14.84 -23.27
CA GLU A 373 20.28 -13.85 -24.30
C GLU A 373 19.98 -12.43 -23.81
N LEU A 374 18.92 -12.27 -23.03
CA LEU A 374 18.56 -11.00 -22.42
C LEU A 374 19.52 -10.64 -21.28
N LEU A 375 19.91 -11.61 -20.45
CA LEU A 375 20.90 -11.39 -19.39
C LEU A 375 22.26 -10.96 -19.97
N ASP A 376 22.65 -11.52 -21.11
CA ASP A 376 23.85 -11.13 -21.84
C ASP A 376 23.73 -9.72 -22.43
N GLU A 377 22.59 -9.36 -23.02
CA GLU A 377 22.34 -8.03 -23.59
C GLU A 377 22.38 -6.90 -22.54
N ILE A 378 21.85 -7.16 -21.33
CA ILE A 378 21.80 -6.14 -20.27
C ILE A 378 23.10 -6.08 -19.45
N ARG A 379 24.05 -6.98 -19.71
CA ARG A 379 25.30 -7.09 -18.95
C ARG A 379 26.02 -5.75 -18.91
N GLY A 380 26.34 -5.28 -17.70
CA GLY A 380 27.02 -4.00 -17.46
C GLY A 380 26.11 -2.75 -17.42
N ARG A 381 24.85 -2.84 -17.88
CA ARG A 381 23.86 -1.73 -17.84
C ARG A 381 22.68 -1.99 -16.89
N GLY A 382 22.27 -3.26 -16.76
CA GLY A 382 21.21 -3.68 -15.85
C GLY A 382 21.78 -4.26 -14.56
N LEU A 383 21.17 -3.90 -13.43
CA LEU A 383 21.35 -4.60 -12.15
C LEU A 383 19.99 -5.19 -11.72
N LEU A 384 19.97 -6.50 -11.44
CA LEU A 384 18.81 -7.20 -10.91
C LEU A 384 19.04 -7.47 -9.43
N ALA A 385 18.07 -7.13 -8.59
CA ALA A 385 18.14 -7.37 -7.15
C ALA A 385 16.79 -7.88 -6.61
N ASN A 386 16.81 -8.53 -5.45
CA ASN A 386 15.58 -9.03 -4.82
C ASN A 386 14.84 -7.95 -4.02
N TRP A 387 15.59 -6.99 -3.44
CA TRP A 387 15.05 -5.88 -2.67
C TRP A 387 16.10 -4.78 -2.49
N CYS A 388 15.67 -3.54 -2.28
CA CYS A 388 16.56 -2.39 -2.08
C CYS A 388 15.99 -1.40 -1.05
N PRO A 389 16.83 -0.51 -0.46
CA PRO A 389 16.35 0.63 0.31
C PRO A 389 15.72 1.67 -0.63
N GLN A 390 14.44 1.49 -0.97
CA GLN A 390 13.75 2.24 -2.03
C GLN A 390 13.85 3.77 -1.89
N GLU A 391 13.65 4.32 -0.69
CA GLU A 391 13.77 5.77 -0.46
C GLU A 391 15.18 6.28 -0.79
N GLN A 392 16.22 5.53 -0.42
CA GLN A 392 17.61 5.89 -0.74
C GLN A 392 17.88 5.80 -2.25
N VAL A 393 17.35 4.75 -2.90
CA VAL A 393 17.46 4.58 -4.35
C VAL A 393 16.76 5.74 -5.07
N LEU A 394 15.51 6.03 -4.76
CA LEU A 394 14.74 7.11 -5.39
C LEU A 394 15.37 8.49 -5.16
N ASN A 395 16.01 8.71 -4.02
CA ASN A 395 16.71 9.97 -3.73
C ASN A 395 18.13 10.03 -4.31
N HIS A 396 18.63 8.96 -4.93
CA HIS A 396 19.97 8.90 -5.52
C HIS A 396 20.03 9.72 -6.82
N SER A 397 21.11 10.50 -7.00
CA SER A 397 21.26 11.44 -8.11
C SER A 397 21.25 10.79 -9.50
N SER A 398 21.68 9.53 -9.60
CA SER A 398 21.70 8.79 -10.86
C SER A 398 20.32 8.33 -11.33
N ILE A 399 19.29 8.32 -10.48
CA ILE A 399 17.92 7.98 -10.89
C ILE A 399 17.34 9.11 -11.75
N GLY A 400 16.94 8.76 -12.97
CA GLY A 400 16.27 9.65 -13.92
C GLY A 400 14.78 9.39 -14.08
N GLY A 401 14.30 8.22 -13.64
CA GLY A 401 12.91 7.83 -13.76
C GLY A 401 12.57 6.56 -12.97
N PHE A 402 11.29 6.38 -12.67
CA PHE A 402 10.79 5.24 -11.90
C PHE A 402 9.66 4.53 -12.64
N LEU A 403 9.89 3.27 -13.03
CA LEU A 403 8.86 2.39 -13.55
C LEU A 403 8.21 1.61 -12.39
N THR A 404 6.94 1.86 -12.17
CA THR A 404 6.21 1.48 -10.96
C THR A 404 4.80 0.99 -11.24
N HIS A 405 4.24 0.24 -10.30
CA HIS A 405 2.84 -0.18 -10.31
C HIS A 405 1.88 0.90 -9.79
N SER A 406 2.38 2.09 -9.40
CA SER A 406 1.56 3.21 -8.90
C SER A 406 0.86 2.96 -7.56
N GLY A 407 1.41 2.08 -6.72
CA GLY A 407 0.99 1.99 -5.32
C GLY A 407 1.23 3.33 -4.59
N TRP A 408 0.39 3.64 -3.60
CA TRP A 408 0.38 4.98 -3.00
C TRP A 408 1.69 5.41 -2.34
N ASN A 409 2.30 4.52 -1.56
CA ASN A 409 3.58 4.82 -0.89
C ASN A 409 4.69 5.13 -1.90
N SER A 410 4.86 4.27 -2.91
CA SER A 410 5.83 4.47 -3.98
C SER A 410 5.57 5.74 -4.79
N THR A 411 4.31 6.10 -5.00
CA THR A 411 3.92 7.32 -5.70
C THR A 411 4.38 8.56 -4.92
N LEU A 412 4.10 8.60 -3.62
CA LEU A 412 4.53 9.71 -2.77
C LEU A 412 6.05 9.79 -2.61
N GLU A 413 6.74 8.66 -2.43
CA GLU A 413 8.20 8.64 -2.37
C GLU A 413 8.81 9.19 -3.66
N SER A 414 8.31 8.78 -4.82
CA SER A 414 8.79 9.30 -6.12
C SER A 414 8.57 10.80 -6.26
N ILE A 415 7.38 11.29 -5.89
CA ILE A 415 7.05 12.73 -5.91
C ILE A 415 7.97 13.50 -4.95
N SER A 416 8.13 13.04 -3.71
CA SER A 416 9.00 13.66 -2.71
C SER A 416 10.50 13.60 -3.09
N CYS A 417 10.91 12.60 -3.86
CA CYS A 417 12.27 12.50 -4.38
C CYS A 417 12.45 13.31 -5.68
N GLY A 418 11.39 13.73 -6.34
CA GLY A 418 11.47 14.51 -7.59
C GLY A 418 11.77 13.63 -8.80
N VAL A 419 11.30 12.38 -8.79
CA VAL A 419 11.54 11.40 -9.84
C VAL A 419 10.25 11.20 -10.64
N PRO A 420 10.24 11.46 -11.96
CA PRO A 420 9.06 11.21 -12.79
C PRO A 420 8.85 9.71 -13.00
N MET A 421 7.61 9.32 -13.27
CA MET A 421 7.22 7.91 -13.30
C MET A 421 6.82 7.41 -14.68
N ILE A 422 6.90 6.10 -14.84
CA ILE A 422 6.09 5.34 -15.79
C ILE A 422 5.24 4.39 -14.96
N CYS A 423 3.93 4.49 -15.10
CA CYS A 423 2.94 3.75 -14.32
C CYS A 423 2.46 2.51 -15.07
N TRP A 424 2.43 1.35 -14.40
CA TRP A 424 1.83 0.11 -14.87
C TRP A 424 0.82 -0.41 -13.82
N PRO A 425 -0.39 0.16 -13.78
CA PRO A 425 -1.35 -0.14 -12.72
C PRO A 425 -2.01 -1.51 -12.89
N PHE A 426 -1.88 -2.37 -11.87
CA PHE A 426 -2.39 -3.73 -11.89
C PHE A 426 -3.70 -3.89 -11.10
N PHE A 427 -3.77 -3.40 -9.85
CA PHE A 427 -4.95 -3.59 -8.98
C PHE A 427 -5.09 -2.61 -7.82
N GLY A 428 -6.21 -2.69 -7.11
CA GLY A 428 -6.45 -1.86 -5.93
C GLY A 428 -6.58 -0.39 -6.29
N ASP A 429 -5.83 0.45 -5.58
CA ASP A 429 -5.78 1.90 -5.78
C ASP A 429 -4.84 2.34 -6.90
N GLN A 430 -4.16 1.41 -7.57
CA GLN A 430 -3.13 1.72 -8.56
C GLN A 430 -3.71 2.46 -9.79
N GLN A 431 -4.89 2.06 -10.25
CA GLN A 431 -5.57 2.70 -11.38
C GLN A 431 -5.91 4.18 -11.12
N PRO A 432 -6.61 4.54 -10.02
CA PRO A 432 -6.88 5.94 -9.74
C PRO A 432 -5.59 6.72 -9.43
N ASN A 433 -4.59 6.12 -8.78
CA ASN A 433 -3.30 6.77 -8.56
C ASN A 433 -2.58 7.07 -9.89
N CYS A 434 -2.57 6.12 -10.82
CA CYS A 434 -2.03 6.30 -12.17
C CYS A 434 -2.75 7.43 -12.90
N TRP A 435 -4.09 7.45 -12.84
CA TRP A 435 -4.89 8.51 -13.44
C TRP A 435 -4.53 9.89 -12.88
N MET A 436 -4.40 10.02 -11.55
CA MET A 436 -3.99 11.28 -10.91
C MET A 436 -2.58 11.71 -11.36
N CYS A 437 -1.63 10.77 -11.40
CA CYS A 437 -0.26 11.04 -11.85
C CYS A 437 -0.19 11.54 -13.29
N CYS A 438 -0.97 10.94 -14.20
CA CYS A 438 -0.95 11.29 -15.61
C CYS A 438 -1.74 12.56 -15.92
N ASN A 439 -2.93 12.72 -15.33
CA ASN A 439 -3.91 13.73 -15.77
C ASN A 439 -3.94 14.98 -14.88
N LYS A 440 -3.74 14.85 -13.56
CA LYS A 440 -3.83 15.98 -12.62
C LYS A 440 -2.45 16.52 -12.27
N TRP A 441 -1.50 15.65 -11.91
CA TRP A 441 -0.19 16.07 -11.44
C TRP A 441 0.84 16.23 -12.56
N GLY A 442 0.65 15.53 -13.68
CA GLY A 442 1.53 15.60 -14.84
C GLY A 442 2.94 15.08 -14.56
N VAL A 443 3.04 14.00 -13.80
CA VAL A 443 4.33 13.40 -13.35
C VAL A 443 4.54 11.98 -13.86
N SER A 444 3.62 11.44 -14.65
CA SER A 444 3.73 10.09 -15.18
C SER A 444 3.15 9.91 -16.59
N MET A 445 3.56 8.81 -17.23
CA MET A 445 2.93 8.19 -18.39
C MET A 445 2.50 6.76 -18.04
N GLU A 446 1.44 6.27 -18.67
CA GLU A 446 0.88 4.94 -18.42
C GLU A 446 1.39 3.91 -19.45
N ILE A 447 1.63 2.68 -18.98
CA ILE A 447 1.82 1.46 -19.79
C ILE A 447 0.54 0.63 -19.73
N ASP A 448 0.08 0.11 -20.86
CA ASP A 448 -1.04 -0.81 -20.90
C ASP A 448 -0.74 -2.17 -20.22
N ASN A 449 -1.77 -2.90 -19.80
CA ASN A 449 -1.60 -4.24 -19.22
C ASN A 449 -1.08 -5.27 -20.24
N ASN A 450 -1.39 -5.07 -21.52
CA ASN A 450 -0.84 -5.84 -22.64
C ASN A 450 0.53 -5.30 -23.05
N VAL A 451 1.44 -5.24 -22.07
CA VAL A 451 2.77 -4.66 -22.22
C VAL A 451 3.53 -5.28 -23.38
N THR A 452 4.17 -4.42 -24.19
CA THR A 452 5.12 -4.83 -25.22
C THR A 452 6.47 -4.17 -25.01
N SER A 453 7.54 -4.87 -25.41
CA SER A 453 8.91 -4.37 -25.30
C SER A 453 9.12 -3.08 -26.09
N ASP A 454 8.42 -2.89 -27.21
CA ASP A 454 8.47 -1.66 -27.98
C ASP A 454 7.78 -0.49 -27.29
N GLU A 455 6.67 -0.72 -26.60
CA GLU A 455 6.00 0.29 -25.79
C GLU A 455 6.88 0.73 -24.62
N VAL A 456 7.41 -0.23 -23.85
CA VAL A 456 8.33 0.02 -22.73
C VAL A 456 9.55 0.81 -23.21
N ARG A 457 10.18 0.39 -24.31
CA ARG A 457 11.32 1.08 -24.92
C ARG A 457 11.00 2.53 -25.24
N LYS A 458 9.87 2.78 -25.92
CA LYS A 458 9.45 4.13 -26.33
C LYS A 458 9.19 5.02 -25.11
N LEU A 459 8.49 4.52 -24.10
CA LEU A 459 8.16 5.27 -22.90
C LEU A 459 9.40 5.57 -22.05
N VAL A 460 10.33 4.62 -21.91
CA VAL A 460 11.62 4.86 -21.23
C VAL A 460 12.41 5.96 -21.95
N ILE A 461 12.51 5.89 -23.28
CA ILE A 461 13.19 6.92 -24.07
C ILE A 461 12.52 8.29 -23.90
N GLU A 462 11.19 8.34 -23.98
CA GLU A 462 10.40 9.57 -23.83
C GLU A 462 10.55 10.16 -22.42
N LEU A 463 10.54 9.32 -21.38
CA LEU A 463 10.76 9.75 -20.00
C LEU A 463 12.16 10.36 -19.83
N MET A 464 13.19 9.71 -20.35
CA MET A 464 14.58 10.10 -20.09
C MET A 464 14.99 11.34 -20.89
N LYS A 465 14.70 11.39 -22.20
CA LYS A 465 15.16 12.49 -23.07
C LYS A 465 14.07 13.20 -23.87
N GLY A 466 12.84 12.69 -23.85
CA GLY A 466 11.72 13.26 -24.59
C GLY A 466 11.19 14.56 -23.99
N GLU A 467 10.36 15.26 -24.76
CA GLU A 467 9.75 16.52 -24.35
C GLU A 467 8.79 16.31 -23.17
N LYS A 468 7.96 15.26 -23.21
CA LYS A 468 7.07 14.92 -22.09
C LYS A 468 7.86 14.60 -20.84
N GLY A 469 8.96 13.84 -20.98
CA GLY A 469 9.92 13.56 -19.91
C GLY A 469 10.45 14.82 -19.23
N ASN A 470 10.88 15.80 -20.04
CA ASN A 470 11.36 17.09 -19.55
C ASN A 470 10.28 17.89 -18.81
N LEU A 471 9.03 17.88 -19.30
CA LEU A 471 7.91 18.55 -18.63
C LEU A 471 7.58 17.88 -17.29
N MET A 472 7.53 16.54 -17.25
CA MET A 472 7.28 15.78 -16.03
C MET A 472 8.36 16.02 -14.97
N ARG A 473 9.65 16.12 -15.36
CA ARG A 473 10.74 16.48 -14.43
C ARG A 473 10.54 17.84 -13.78
N LYS A 474 10.09 18.85 -14.53
CA LYS A 474 9.78 20.17 -13.96
C LYS A 474 8.62 20.07 -12.97
N LYS A 475 7.54 19.38 -13.36
CA LYS A 475 6.35 19.20 -12.53
C LYS A 475 6.63 18.44 -11.24
N VAL A 476 7.37 17.33 -11.30
CA VAL A 476 7.68 16.55 -10.09
C VAL A 476 8.58 17.31 -9.12
N VAL A 477 9.47 18.19 -9.62
CA VAL A 477 10.27 19.09 -8.76
C VAL A 477 9.39 20.15 -8.08
N GLU A 478 8.40 20.71 -8.78
CA GLU A 478 7.40 21.61 -8.16
C GLU A 478 6.67 20.88 -7.01
N TRP A 479 6.20 19.65 -7.25
CA TRP A 479 5.52 18.85 -6.24
C TRP A 479 6.42 18.44 -5.07
N LYS A 480 7.68 18.08 -5.34
CA LYS A 480 8.70 17.82 -4.31
C LYS A 480 8.85 18.99 -3.35
N ASN A 481 8.91 20.21 -3.88
CA ASN A 481 9.07 21.40 -3.06
C ASN A 481 7.83 21.66 -2.19
N LYS A 482 6.63 21.55 -2.78
CA LYS A 482 5.37 21.66 -2.03
C LYS A 482 5.24 20.59 -0.93
N ALA A 483 5.62 19.35 -1.21
CA ALA A 483 5.64 18.28 -0.20
C ALA A 483 6.55 18.63 0.99
N LYS A 484 7.73 19.20 0.73
CA LYS A 484 8.65 19.68 1.79
C LYS A 484 8.07 20.87 2.57
N GLU A 485 7.43 21.82 1.88
CA GLU A 485 6.75 22.97 2.50
C GLU A 485 5.64 22.51 3.44
N ALA A 486 4.77 21.61 2.99
CA ALA A 486 3.69 21.00 3.78
C ALA A 486 4.21 20.30 5.05
N CYS A 487 5.40 19.71 4.99
CA CYS A 487 6.06 19.06 6.13
C CYS A 487 6.97 20.00 6.95
N THR A 488 7.03 21.30 6.66
CA THR A 488 7.90 22.23 7.38
C THR A 488 7.37 22.51 8.78
N PHE A 489 8.23 22.36 9.79
CA PHE A 489 7.85 22.63 11.18
C PHE A 489 8.04 24.12 11.50
N PRO A 490 7.16 24.75 12.31
CA PRO A 490 5.95 24.21 12.93
C PRO A 490 4.65 24.42 12.13
N TYR A 491 4.71 25.06 10.97
CA TYR A 491 3.56 25.70 10.30
C TYR A 491 3.08 25.04 9.01
N GLY A 492 3.80 24.08 8.46
CA GLY A 492 3.41 23.36 7.25
C GLY A 492 2.04 22.69 7.43
N SER A 493 1.24 22.67 6.36
CA SER A 493 -0.15 22.20 6.34
C SER A 493 -0.30 20.82 7.00
N SER A 494 0.51 19.85 6.61
CA SER A 494 0.48 18.49 7.17
C SER A 494 0.87 18.44 8.65
N VAL A 495 1.80 19.29 9.10
CA VAL A 495 2.18 19.41 10.52
C VAL A 495 1.02 20.02 11.33
N ALA A 496 0.37 21.05 10.79
CA ALA A 496 -0.78 21.69 11.42
C ALA A 496 -1.98 20.74 11.52
N ASN A 497 -2.29 20.03 10.44
CA ASN A 497 -3.35 19.01 10.40
C ASN A 497 -3.05 17.87 11.39
N MET A 498 -1.81 17.39 11.45
CA MET A 498 -1.40 16.37 12.43
C MET A 498 -1.61 16.86 13.88
N LYS A 499 -1.25 18.12 14.21
CA LYS A 499 -1.52 18.71 15.53
C LYS A 499 -3.02 18.79 15.83
N LYS A 500 -3.82 19.20 14.84
CA LYS A 500 -5.29 19.28 14.96
C LYS A 500 -5.88 17.91 15.27
N ILE A 501 -5.40 16.87 14.59
CA ILE A 501 -5.83 15.49 14.82
C ILE A 501 -5.47 15.00 16.21
N VAL A 502 -4.23 15.22 16.64
CA VAL A 502 -3.79 14.86 17.99
C VAL A 502 -4.67 15.54 19.03
N HIS A 503 -5.02 16.81 18.82
CA HIS A 503 -5.93 17.54 19.70
C HIS A 503 -7.36 16.96 19.68
N LEU A 504 -7.91 16.63 18.49
CA LEU A 504 -9.21 15.98 18.35
C LEU A 504 -9.25 14.63 19.09
N MET A 505 -8.21 13.81 18.93
CA MET A 505 -8.09 12.53 19.63
C MET A 505 -8.04 12.70 21.15
N GLN A 506 -7.35 13.73 21.64
CA GLN A 506 -7.23 14.01 23.08
C GLN A 506 -8.53 14.52 23.70
N THR A 507 -9.34 15.24 22.94
CA THR A 507 -10.58 15.87 23.41
C THR A 507 -11.82 15.00 23.21
N SER A 508 -11.77 14.02 22.30
CA SER A 508 -12.91 13.13 22.01
C SER A 508 -13.02 11.95 23.00
N THR A 509 -12.13 11.86 24.00
CA THR A 509 -12.13 10.82 25.06
C THR A 509 -12.77 11.27 26.39
N THR A 510 -13.42 12.43 26.42
CA THR A 510 -14.30 12.92 27.51
C THR A 510 -15.72 12.95 27.01
#